data_AF-A0A8I2K585-F1
#
_entry.id   AF-A0A8I2K585-F1
#
_cell.length_a   1.000
_cell.length_b   1.000
_cell.length_c   1.000
_cell.angle_alpha   90.00
_cell.angle_beta   90.00
_cell.angle_gamma   90.00
#
_symmetry.space_group_name_H-M   'P 1'
#
loop_
_entity.id
_entity.type
_entity.pdbx_description
1 polymer ?
#
loop_
_entity_poly.entity_id
_entity_poly.type
_entity_poly.pdbx_seq_one_letter_code
_entity_poly.pdbx_strand_id
1 'polypeptide(L)'
;MCKACSEVGLPEPHFEEYQGFRVTFRRDIFTEEYLRNLGLNERHIKALKYAKEKGKITNKDYQIINSVSRQTATLELGELTNKRILERVGSVGKGTIYQLTKLPNK
;
A
#
# COMPACT_ATOMS: atom_id res chain seq x y z
N MET A 1 -4.22 34.67 35.84
CA MET A 1 -4.85 33.61 35.03
C MET A 1 -3.77 32.64 34.62
N CYS A 2 -4.03 31.34 34.83
CA CYS A 2 -3.28 30.14 34.47
C CYS A 2 -1.77 30.07 34.81
N LYS A 3 -1.54 29.43 35.95
CA LYS A 3 -0.30 28.78 36.39
C LYS A 3 -0.03 27.52 35.54
N ALA A 4 1.23 27.21 35.26
CA ALA A 4 1.90 25.92 35.58
C ALA A 4 2.96 25.50 34.53
N CYS A 5 4.23 25.59 34.97
CA CYS A 5 5.34 24.63 34.88
C CYS A 5 5.70 24.04 33.50
N SER A 6 6.87 24.33 32.94
CA SER A 6 8.22 23.90 33.37
C SER A 6 8.44 22.38 33.37
N GLU A 7 9.51 21.99 32.66
CA GLU A 7 10.34 20.80 32.82
C GLU A 7 9.87 19.48 32.19
N VAL A 8 10.23 19.28 30.93
CA VAL A 8 10.75 17.96 30.51
C VAL A 8 11.95 18.19 29.58
N GLY A 9 13.15 17.89 30.08
CA GLY A 9 14.41 17.97 29.35
C GLY A 9 14.50 16.91 28.26
N LEU A 10 14.08 17.27 27.05
CA LEU A 10 14.32 16.48 25.84
C LEU A 10 15.51 17.08 25.10
N PRO A 11 16.49 16.26 24.66
CA PRO A 11 17.64 16.75 23.92
C PRO A 11 17.19 17.43 22.62
N GLU A 12 17.82 18.56 22.31
CA GLU A 12 17.44 19.43 21.20
C GLU A 12 17.43 18.68 19.86
N PRO A 13 16.32 18.74 19.09
CA PRO A 13 16.33 18.28 17.72
C PRO A 13 17.19 19.22 16.89
N HIS A 14 18.25 18.68 16.28
CA HIS A 14 19.02 19.37 15.25
C HIS A 14 18.12 19.64 14.05
N PHE A 15 17.80 20.91 13.81
CA PHE A 15 17.09 21.38 12.63
C PHE A 15 18.14 21.82 11.60
N GLU A 16 18.33 21.05 10.54
CA GLU A 16 18.93 21.58 9.32
C GLU A 16 17.82 22.30 8.52
N GLU A 17 17.90 23.64 8.50
CA GLU A 17 17.06 24.50 7.69
C GLU A 17 17.31 24.25 6.19
N TYR A 18 16.37 23.55 5.54
CA TYR A 18 16.16 23.71 4.11
C TYR A 18 14.91 24.56 3.89
N GLN A 19 15.15 25.76 3.35
CA GLN A 19 14.13 26.70 2.90
C GLN A 19 13.15 26.00 1.94
N GLY A 20 11.89 25.90 2.39
CA GLY A 20 10.79 25.30 1.65
C GLY A 20 10.47 23.89 2.13
N PHE A 21 9.52 23.78 3.06
CA PHE A 21 8.81 22.52 3.26
C PHE A 21 8.01 22.22 1.98
N ARG A 22 8.59 21.41 1.09
CA ARG A 22 7.80 20.75 0.05
C ARG A 22 6.97 19.68 0.76
N VAL A 23 5.77 20.06 1.20
CA VAL A 23 4.76 19.10 1.61
C VAL A 23 4.32 18.34 0.36
N THR A 24 5.11 17.34 -0.03
CA THR A 24 4.57 16.24 -0.82
C THR A 24 3.59 15.55 0.10
N PHE A 25 2.31 15.91 0.00
CA PHE A 25 1.24 15.01 0.38
C PHE A 25 1.49 13.70 -0.39
N ARG A 26 2.23 12.76 0.20
CA ARG A 26 2.10 11.36 -0.15
C ARG A 26 0.69 11.01 0.28
N ARG A 27 -0.29 11.30 -0.59
CA ARG A 27 -1.65 10.79 -0.46
C ARG A 27 -1.49 9.29 -0.28
N ASP A 28 -1.68 8.80 0.95
CA ASP A 28 -1.71 7.38 1.23
C ASP A 28 -3.04 6.87 0.68
N ILE A 29 -3.11 6.73 -0.64
CA ILE A 29 -4.29 6.32 -1.43
C ILE A 29 -4.76 4.89 -1.14
N PHE A 30 -4.16 4.24 -0.12
CA PHE A 30 -4.52 2.90 0.36
C PHE A 30 -5.16 2.95 1.74
N THR A 31 -5.80 4.07 2.13
CA THR A 31 -6.71 4.08 3.28
C THR A 31 -7.83 3.06 3.05
N GLU A 32 -8.17 2.29 4.08
CA GLU A 32 -9.18 1.23 3.96
C GLU A 32 -10.51 1.75 3.43
N GLU A 33 -10.88 2.98 3.81
CA GLU A 33 -12.11 3.63 3.37
C GLU A 33 -12.13 3.87 1.84
N TYR A 34 -11.02 4.34 1.25
CA TYR A 34 -10.91 4.52 -0.20
C TYR A 34 -10.96 3.18 -0.94
N LEU A 35 -10.29 2.15 -0.39
CA LEU A 35 -10.29 0.81 -0.95
C LEU A 35 -11.67 0.14 -0.90
N ARG A 36 -12.44 0.35 0.18
CA ARG A 36 -13.83 -0.11 0.28
C ARG A 36 -14.74 0.60 -0.73
N ASN A 37 -14.56 1.91 -0.93
CA ASN A 37 -15.30 2.68 -1.93
C ASN A 37 -15.00 2.25 -3.38
N LEU A 38 -13.83 1.66 -3.65
CA LEU A 38 -13.48 1.02 -4.93
C LEU A 38 -14.14 -0.35 -5.16
N GLY A 39 -14.99 -0.80 -4.23
CA GLY A 39 -15.65 -2.10 -4.26
C GLY A 39 -14.64 -3.24 -4.09
N LEU A 40 -13.61 -3.05 -3.28
CA LEU A 40 -12.66 -4.11 -2.95
C LEU A 40 -13.16 -4.89 -1.73
N ASN A 41 -13.11 -6.22 -1.82
CA ASN A 41 -13.42 -7.09 -0.70
C ASN A 41 -12.21 -7.20 0.26
N GLU A 42 -12.41 -7.88 1.39
CA GLU A 42 -11.36 -8.04 2.41
C GLU A 42 -10.12 -8.76 1.88
N ARG A 43 -10.29 -9.73 0.98
CA ARG A 43 -9.20 -10.51 0.37
C ARG A 43 -8.32 -9.63 -0.54
N HIS A 44 -8.95 -8.72 -1.28
CA HIS A 44 -8.28 -7.69 -2.05
C HIS A 44 -7.48 -6.74 -1.14
N ILE A 45 -8.10 -6.23 -0.08
CA ILE A 45 -7.42 -5.32 0.87
C ILE A 45 -6.21 -6.02 1.50
N LYS A 46 -6.36 -7.28 1.91
CA LYS A 46 -5.26 -8.09 2.46
C LYS A 46 -4.11 -8.26 1.48
N ALA A 47 -4.41 -8.52 0.21
CA ALA A 47 -3.42 -8.63 -0.85
C ALA A 47 -2.67 -7.31 -1.12
N LEU A 48 -3.38 -6.18 -1.11
CA LEU A 48 -2.75 -4.86 -1.29
C LEU A 48 -1.84 -4.51 -0.12
N LYS A 49 -2.26 -4.79 1.13
CA LYS A 49 -1.41 -4.62 2.31
C LYS A 49 -0.14 -5.47 2.21
N TYR A 50 -0.28 -6.75 1.84
CA TYR A 50 0.86 -7.64 1.64
C TYR A 50 1.81 -7.12 0.55
N ALA A 51 1.28 -6.69 -0.60
CA ALA A 51 2.08 -6.14 -1.69
C ALA A 51 2.76 -4.81 -1.30
N LYS A 52 2.12 -3.98 -0.46
CA LYS A 52 2.72 -2.74 0.09
C LYS A 52 3.90 -3.05 0.99
N GLU A 53 3.79 -4.07 1.86
CA GLU A 53 4.83 -4.45 2.80
C GLU A 53 6.00 -5.17 2.13
N LYS A 54 5.72 -6.13 1.23
CA LYS A 54 6.73 -6.96 0.57
C LYS A 54 7.24 -6.38 -0.76
N GLY A 55 6.63 -5.31 -1.24
CA GLY A 55 6.89 -4.69 -2.55
C GLY A 55 6.33 -5.46 -3.75
N LYS A 56 5.92 -6.72 -3.58
CA LYS A 56 5.32 -7.57 -4.60
C LYS A 56 4.42 -8.63 -3.99
N ILE A 57 3.54 -9.19 -4.80
CA ILE A 57 2.73 -10.36 -4.46
C ILE A 57 2.73 -11.33 -5.65
N THR A 58 2.89 -12.63 -5.37
CA THR A 58 2.69 -13.68 -6.37
C THR A 58 1.32 -14.32 -6.23
N ASN A 59 0.92 -15.10 -7.22
CA ASN A 59 -0.29 -15.92 -7.10
C ASN A 59 -0.20 -16.90 -5.91
N LYS A 60 0.99 -17.44 -5.61
CA LYS A 60 1.21 -18.33 -4.47
C LYS A 60 1.03 -17.59 -3.15
N ASP A 61 1.58 -16.37 -3.04
CA ASP A 61 1.39 -15.54 -1.84
C ASP A 61 -0.09 -15.23 -1.63
N TYR A 62 -0.83 -14.88 -2.69
CA TYR A 62 -2.26 -14.63 -2.62
C TYR A 62 -3.05 -15.85 -2.12
N GLN A 63 -2.73 -17.04 -2.63
CA GLN A 63 -3.34 -18.30 -2.15
C GLN A 63 -3.10 -18.50 -0.66
N ILE A 64 -1.86 -18.29 -0.18
CA ILE A 64 -1.48 -18.50 1.23
C ILE A 64 -2.18 -17.50 2.13
N ILE A 65 -2.16 -16.21 1.79
CA ILE A 65 -2.74 -15.18 2.67
C ILE A 65 -4.27 -15.22 2.70
N ASN A 66 -4.93 -15.70 1.64
CA ASN A 66 -6.39 -15.74 1.55
C ASN A 66 -6.99 -17.14 1.67
N SER A 67 -6.17 -18.20 1.78
CA SER A 67 -6.61 -19.60 1.80
C SER A 67 -7.52 -19.95 0.61
N VAL A 68 -7.16 -19.49 -0.58
CA VAL A 68 -7.96 -19.68 -1.82
C VAL A 68 -7.26 -20.60 -2.81
N SER A 69 -8.04 -21.15 -3.75
CA SER A 69 -7.49 -21.91 -4.87
C SER A 69 -6.61 -21.05 -5.79
N ARG A 70 -5.71 -21.69 -6.54
CA ARG A 70 -4.92 -21.04 -7.61
C ARG A 70 -5.80 -20.33 -8.64
N GLN A 71 -6.93 -20.93 -9.01
CA GLN A 71 -7.85 -20.35 -10.00
C GLN A 71 -8.49 -19.07 -9.44
N THR A 72 -9.01 -19.11 -8.21
CA THR A 72 -9.55 -17.93 -7.51
C THR A 72 -8.51 -16.82 -7.39
N ALA A 73 -7.28 -17.15 -6.96
CA ALA A 73 -6.19 -16.18 -6.88
C ALA A 73 -5.87 -15.55 -8.25
N THR A 74 -5.97 -16.33 -9.34
CA THR A 74 -5.71 -15.82 -10.70
C THR A 74 -6.78 -14.83 -11.14
N LEU A 75 -8.05 -15.16 -10.88
CA LEU A 75 -9.18 -14.31 -11.21
C LEU A 75 -9.12 -12.98 -10.43
N GLU A 76 -8.95 -13.04 -9.11
CA GLU A 76 -8.95 -11.87 -8.24
C GLU A 76 -7.72 -10.96 -8.44
N LEU A 77 -6.52 -11.55 -8.64
CA LEU A 77 -5.35 -10.75 -9.06
C LEU A 77 -5.56 -10.11 -10.44
N GLY A 78 -6.27 -10.79 -11.33
CA GLY A 78 -6.69 -10.26 -12.62
C GLY A 78 -7.64 -9.06 -12.47
N GLU A 79 -8.63 -9.15 -11.59
CA GLU A 79 -9.54 -8.04 -11.27
C GLU A 79 -8.78 -6.81 -10.75
N LEU A 80 -7.84 -7.01 -9.81
CA LEU A 80 -6.99 -5.95 -9.28
C LEU A 80 -6.07 -5.32 -10.36
N THR A 81 -5.65 -6.13 -11.33
CA THR A 81 -4.86 -5.65 -12.47
C THR A 81 -5.74 -4.86 -13.46
N ASN A 82 -6.96 -5.34 -13.74
CA ASN A 82 -7.93 -4.65 -14.59
C ASN A 82 -8.36 -3.30 -14.01
N LYS A 83 -8.48 -3.22 -12.68
CA LYS A 83 -8.72 -1.96 -11.94
C LYS A 83 -7.50 -1.03 -11.90
N ARG A 84 -6.37 -1.41 -12.54
CA ARG A 84 -5.10 -0.68 -12.52
C ARG A 84 -4.59 -0.39 -11.10
N ILE A 85 -4.88 -1.27 -10.16
CA ILE A 85 -4.37 -1.17 -8.78
C ILE A 85 -3.06 -1.94 -8.69
N LEU A 86 -3.03 -3.14 -9.26
CA LEU A 86 -1.83 -3.94 -9.43
C LEU A 86 -1.35 -3.88 -10.88
N GLU A 87 -0.03 -3.97 -11.05
CA GLU A 87 0.61 -4.18 -12.34
C GLU A 87 1.28 -5.54 -12.33
N ARG A 88 1.05 -6.29 -13.40
CA ARG A 88 1.73 -7.57 -13.61
C ARG A 88 3.13 -7.31 -14.16
N VAL A 89 4.15 -7.71 -13.41
CA VAL A 89 5.56 -7.57 -13.78
C VAL A 89 6.18 -8.97 -13.97
N GLY A 90 7.00 -9.13 -15.01
CA GLY A 90 7.74 -10.37 -15.29
C GLY A 90 7.11 -11.32 -16.31
N SER A 91 7.81 -12.41 -16.61
CA SER A 91 7.45 -13.38 -17.64
C SER A 91 6.18 -14.16 -17.29
N VAL A 92 5.35 -14.44 -18.30
CA VAL A 92 4.13 -15.23 -18.17
C VAL A 92 4.47 -16.63 -17.62
N GLY A 93 3.94 -17.00 -16.45
CA GLY A 93 4.15 -18.32 -15.84
C GLY A 93 4.71 -18.26 -14.42
N LYS A 94 5.68 -19.12 -14.09
CA LYS A 94 6.24 -19.27 -12.73
C LYS A 94 6.94 -18.02 -12.19
N GLY A 95 7.29 -17.06 -13.05
CA GLY A 95 7.93 -15.79 -12.69
C GLY A 95 6.98 -14.59 -12.60
N THR A 96 5.67 -14.78 -12.74
CA THR A 96 4.70 -13.68 -12.68
C THR A 96 4.59 -13.12 -11.26
N ILE A 97 4.96 -11.85 -11.11
CA ILE A 97 4.77 -11.07 -9.88
C ILE A 97 3.77 -9.93 -10.16
N TYR A 98 3.13 -9.45 -9.11
CA TYR A 98 2.25 -8.29 -9.16
C TYR A 98 2.78 -7.24 -8.19
N GLN A 99 2.79 -5.98 -8.61
CA GLN A 99 3.26 -4.84 -7.80
C GLN A 99 2.17 -3.78 -7.74
N LEU A 100 2.16 -2.97 -6.67
CA LEU A 100 1.27 -1.81 -6.62
C LEU A 100 1.64 -0.84 -7.74
N THR A 101 0.65 -0.44 -8.53
CA THR A 101 0.85 0.61 -9.52
C THR A 101 1.28 1.89 -8.82
N LYS A 102 2.26 2.59 -9.39
CA LYS A 102 2.45 4.01 -9.11
C LYS A 102 1.30 4.72 -9.82
N LEU A 103 0.11 4.76 -9.21
CA LEU A 103 -1.03 5.43 -9.81
C LEU A 103 -0.57 6.83 -10.24
N PRO A 104 -0.64 7.18 -11.55
CA PRO A 104 -0.23 8.49 -11.99
C PRO A 104 -1.16 9.48 -11.31
N ASN A 105 -0.59 10.39 -10.53
CA ASN A 105 -1.28 11.60 -10.12
C ASN A 105 -1.74 12.28 -11.42
N LYS A 106 -3.03 12.20 -11.70
CA LYS A 106 -3.67 13.00 -12.74
C LYS A 106 -4.39 14.15 -12.08
#